data_AF-A0A7W1DHS6-F1
#
_entry.id   AF-A0A7W1DHS6-F1
#
_cell.length_a   1.000
_cell.length_b   1.000
_cell.length_c   1.000
_cell.angle_alpha   90.00
_cell.angle_beta   90.00
_cell.angle_gamma   90.00
#
_symmetry.space_group_name_H-M   'P 1'
#
loop_
_entity.id
_entity.type
_entity.pdbx_description
1 polymer ?
#
loop_
_entity_poly.entity_id
_entity_poly.type
_entity_poly.pdbx_seq_one_letter_code
_entity_poly.pdbx_strand_id
1 'polypeptide(L)'
;MSQLTPMTYGLLSYLVLACASAVVGYYFARKRTEYEIGYRHRVEVAEGVQGMVIPLVEEFEAALEYVRAPGPSGELPVEEIERSVDGLEKYLAQQEMWLDRRSSTALGDLIASFRAHRRMVDHLPRRYDDPGFERAYERATADLDEWLCAELPAAREELDDAFRGMLGVKKWRHRLFR
;
A
#
# COMPACT_ATOMS: atom_id res chain seq x y z
N MET A 1 25.67 72.60 -8.15
CA MET A 1 24.79 71.49 -8.55
C MET A 1 25.41 70.21 -8.03
N SER A 2 24.81 69.61 -7.02
CA SER A 2 25.37 68.47 -6.28
C SER A 2 25.16 67.17 -7.06
N GLN A 3 26.23 66.57 -7.58
CA GLN A 3 26.22 65.22 -8.15
C GLN A 3 26.59 64.21 -7.06
N LEU A 4 25.59 63.61 -6.42
CA LEU A 4 25.75 62.48 -5.51
C LEU A 4 24.73 61.39 -5.84
N THR A 5 24.81 60.77 -7.02
CA THR A 5 23.92 59.65 -7.38
C THR A 5 24.48 58.72 -8.49
N PRO A 6 25.63 58.05 -8.31
CA PRO A 6 25.84 56.77 -9.01
C PRO A 6 26.00 55.57 -8.05
N MET A 7 26.51 55.77 -6.83
CA MET A 7 26.85 54.67 -5.92
C MET A 7 25.64 54.04 -5.23
N THR A 8 24.60 54.83 -4.92
CA THR A 8 23.39 54.36 -4.22
C THR A 8 22.52 53.45 -5.07
N TYR A 9 22.50 53.66 -6.39
CA TYR A 9 21.74 52.83 -7.34
C TYR A 9 22.31 51.41 -7.46
N GLY A 10 23.64 51.26 -7.52
CA GLY A 10 24.28 49.93 -7.56
C GLY A 10 24.05 49.15 -6.27
N LEU A 11 24.07 49.82 -5.12
CA LEU A 11 23.90 49.21 -3.80
C LEU A 11 22.46 48.75 -3.55
N LEU A 12 21.46 49.55 -3.97
CA LEU A 12 20.05 49.16 -3.95
C LEU A 12 19.75 47.99 -4.89
N SER A 13 20.35 48.00 -6.09
CA SER A 13 20.20 46.91 -7.06
C SER A 13 20.75 45.58 -6.53
N TYR A 14 21.90 45.63 -5.85
CA TYR A 14 22.53 44.47 -5.21
C TYR A 14 21.72 43.95 -4.01
N LEU A 15 21.17 44.85 -3.20
CA LEU A 15 20.27 44.51 -2.09
C LEU A 15 18.98 43.84 -2.58
N VAL A 16 18.36 44.35 -3.65
CA VAL A 16 17.16 43.74 -4.25
C VAL A 16 17.48 42.35 -4.81
N LEU A 17 18.62 42.18 -5.50
CA LEU A 17 19.03 40.89 -6.03
C LEU A 17 19.34 39.87 -4.91
N ALA A 18 20.00 40.30 -3.84
CA ALA A 18 20.29 39.49 -2.66
C ALA A 18 19.01 39.10 -1.90
N CYS A 19 18.03 40.01 -1.83
CA CYS A 19 16.74 39.74 -1.20
C CYS A 19 15.92 38.75 -2.04
N ALA A 20 15.91 38.91 -3.37
CA ALA A 20 15.25 37.99 -4.28
C ALA A 20 15.88 36.58 -4.23
N SER A 21 17.20 36.48 -4.22
CA SER A 21 17.89 35.18 -4.13
C SER A 21 17.70 34.51 -2.76
N ALA A 22 17.61 35.27 -1.67
CA ALA A 22 17.29 34.74 -0.34
C ALA A 22 15.84 34.20 -0.27
N VAL A 23 14.87 34.90 -0.86
CA VAL A 23 13.46 34.45 -0.92
C VAL A 23 13.34 33.18 -1.77
N VAL A 24 14.01 33.14 -2.93
CA VAL A 24 14.04 31.95 -3.80
C VAL A 24 14.72 30.79 -3.07
N GLY A 25 15.87 31.02 -2.42
CA GLY A 25 16.58 30.01 -1.63
C GLY A 25 15.74 29.45 -0.49
N TYR A 26 15.02 30.29 0.25
CA TYR A 26 14.06 29.88 1.27
C TYR A 26 12.92 29.04 0.69
N TYR A 27 12.35 29.45 -0.45
CA TYR A 27 11.27 28.71 -1.10
C TYR A 27 11.72 27.32 -1.56
N PHE A 28 12.93 27.21 -2.15
CA PHE A 28 13.50 25.93 -2.54
C PHE A 28 13.85 25.04 -1.34
N ALA A 29 14.44 25.60 -0.28
CA ALA A 29 14.73 24.85 0.94
C ALA A 29 13.44 24.33 1.59
N ARG A 30 12.41 25.19 1.67
CA ARG A 30 11.08 24.82 2.17
C ARG A 30 10.42 23.76 1.31
N LYS A 31 10.44 23.90 -0.02
CA LYS A 31 9.89 22.90 -0.95
C LYS A 31 10.62 21.57 -0.86
N ARG A 32 11.94 21.60 -0.66
CA ARG A 32 12.75 20.40 -0.43
C ARG A 32 12.34 19.69 0.86
N THR A 33 12.17 20.43 1.96
CA THR A 33 11.70 19.86 3.22
C THR A 33 10.26 19.33 3.14
N GLU A 34 9.36 20.05 2.46
CA GLU A 34 7.98 19.58 2.22
C GLU A 34 7.96 18.29 1.38
N TYR A 35 8.83 18.20 0.37
CA TYR A 35 8.98 17.01 -0.45
C TYR A 35 9.58 15.83 0.33
N GLU A 36 10.61 16.07 1.14
CA GLU A 36 11.24 15.04 1.97
C GLU A 36 10.26 14.49 3.03
N ILE A 37 9.46 15.35 3.68
CA ILE A 37 8.43 14.95 4.64
C ILE A 37 7.33 14.14 3.93
N GLY A 38 6.84 14.61 2.77
CA GLY A 38 5.82 13.90 2.01
C GLY A 38 6.30 12.56 1.47
N TYR A 39 7.56 12.48 1.03
CA TYR A 39 8.19 11.23 0.61
C TYR A 39 8.30 10.25 1.78
N ARG A 40 8.75 10.73 2.95
CA ARG A 40 8.85 9.89 4.16
C ARG A 40 7.51 9.29 4.55
N HIS A 41 6.44 10.08 4.60
CA HIS A 41 5.11 9.56 4.90
C HIS A 41 4.62 8.54 3.87
N ARG A 42 4.90 8.73 2.57
CA ARG A 42 4.55 7.74 1.54
C ARG A 42 5.30 6.41 1.70
N VAL A 43 6.55 6.46 2.15
CA VAL A 43 7.33 5.26 2.49
C VAL A 43 6.73 4.58 3.72
N GLU A 44 6.46 5.34 4.78
CA GLU A 44 5.82 4.84 6.01
C GLU A 44 4.49 4.15 5.72
N VAL A 45 3.68 4.69 4.79
CA VAL A 45 2.42 4.09 4.36
C VAL A 45 2.65 2.77 3.61
N ALA A 46 3.59 2.73 2.67
CA ALA A 46 3.89 1.51 1.91
C ALA A 46 4.43 0.39 2.82
N GLU A 47 5.34 0.71 3.75
CA GLU A 47 5.87 -0.23 4.75
C GLU A 47 4.79 -0.68 5.73
N GLY A 48 3.95 0.24 6.20
CA GLY A 48 2.82 -0.07 7.09
C GLY A 48 1.83 -1.05 6.46
N VAL A 49 1.47 -0.82 5.19
CA VAL A 49 0.63 -1.76 4.43
C VAL A 49 1.29 -3.14 4.35
N GLN A 50 2.55 -3.23 3.93
CA GLN A 50 3.24 -4.52 3.82
C GLN A 50 3.30 -5.24 5.17
N GLY A 51 3.56 -4.51 6.25
CA GLY A 51 3.56 -5.04 7.62
C GLY A 51 2.20 -5.56 8.09
N MET A 52 1.09 -5.08 7.54
CA MET A 52 -0.26 -5.57 7.83
C MET A 52 -0.70 -6.70 6.90
N VAL A 53 -0.24 -6.69 5.64
CA VAL A 53 -0.58 -7.72 4.65
C VAL A 53 0.09 -9.05 5.00
N ILE A 54 1.35 -9.06 5.43
CA ILE A 54 2.09 -10.29 5.79
C ILE A 54 1.34 -11.16 6.82
N PRO A 55 0.98 -10.65 8.01
CA PRO A 55 0.27 -11.48 9.00
C PRO A 55 -1.11 -11.90 8.52
N LEU A 56 -1.78 -11.10 7.70
CA LEU A 56 -3.05 -11.48 7.09
C LEU A 56 -2.89 -12.68 6.12
N VAL A 57 -1.79 -12.74 5.36
CA VAL A 57 -1.50 -13.93 4.53
C VAL A 57 -1.30 -15.17 5.40
N GLU A 58 -0.57 -15.05 6.51
CA GLU A 58 -0.35 -16.15 7.46
C GLU A 58 -1.68 -16.67 8.05
N GLU A 59 -2.64 -15.78 8.35
CA GLU A 59 -3.99 -16.16 8.79
C GLU A 59 -4.75 -16.96 7.71
N PHE A 60 -4.61 -16.59 6.43
CA PHE A 60 -5.21 -17.36 5.31
C PHE A 60 -4.50 -18.68 5.05
N GLU A 61 -3.19 -18.78 5.23
CA GLU A 61 -2.45 -20.04 5.17
C GLU A 61 -2.91 -21.01 6.28
N ALA A 62 -3.12 -20.50 7.50
CA ALA A 62 -3.69 -21.27 8.59
C ALA A 62 -5.13 -21.72 8.28
N ALA A 63 -5.94 -20.85 7.65
CA ALA A 63 -7.27 -21.23 7.18
C ALA A 63 -7.20 -22.35 6.12
N LEU A 64 -6.26 -22.28 5.16
CA LEU A 64 -6.05 -23.34 4.18
C LEU A 64 -5.64 -24.66 4.84
N GLU A 65 -4.74 -24.63 5.83
CA GLU A 65 -4.36 -25.83 6.59
C GLU A 65 -5.57 -26.48 7.26
N TYR A 66 -6.42 -25.68 7.89
CA TYR A 66 -7.66 -26.18 8.48
C TYR A 66 -8.61 -26.77 7.43
N VAL A 67 -8.82 -26.09 6.30
CA VAL A 67 -9.72 -26.58 5.23
C VAL A 67 -9.19 -27.88 4.62
N ARG A 68 -7.86 -28.08 4.55
CA ARG A 68 -7.25 -29.34 4.10
C ARG A 68 -7.47 -30.50 5.07
N ALA A 69 -7.48 -30.23 6.37
CA ALA A 69 -7.61 -31.25 7.40
C ALA A 69 -8.54 -30.75 8.53
N PRO A 70 -9.87 -30.71 8.30
CA PRO A 70 -10.80 -30.16 9.26
C PRO A 70 -10.75 -30.93 10.59
N GLY A 71 -10.30 -30.28 11.65
CA GLY A 71 -10.28 -30.88 12.99
C GLY A 71 -11.71 -30.94 13.59
N PRO A 72 -12.01 -31.88 14.51
CA PRO A 72 -13.32 -31.98 15.15
C PRO A 72 -13.67 -30.80 16.08
N SER A 73 -12.70 -29.92 16.37
CA SER A 73 -12.84 -28.83 17.35
C SER A 73 -12.13 -27.52 16.95
N GLY A 74 -11.56 -27.44 15.74
CA GLY A 74 -10.89 -26.21 15.31
C GLY A 74 -11.93 -25.19 14.85
N GLU A 75 -11.89 -24.00 15.44
CA GLU A 75 -12.66 -22.86 14.95
C GLU A 75 -11.90 -22.25 13.76
N LEU A 76 -12.61 -21.99 12.67
CA LEU A 76 -12.02 -21.29 11.52
C LEU A 76 -11.63 -19.87 11.97
N PRO A 77 -10.43 -19.36 11.61
CA PRO A 77 -9.93 -18.04 12.05
C PRO A 77 -10.61 -16.88 11.32
N VAL A 78 -11.92 -16.97 11.09
CA VAL A 78 -12.70 -16.03 10.29
C VAL A 78 -12.80 -14.67 10.98
N GLU A 79 -12.93 -14.65 12.31
CA GLU A 79 -13.01 -13.42 13.09
C GLU A 79 -11.67 -12.68 13.14
N GLU A 80 -10.56 -13.41 13.24
CA GLU A 80 -9.20 -12.88 13.15
C GLU A 80 -8.97 -12.24 11.79
N ILE A 81 -9.25 -12.97 10.71
CA ILE A 81 -9.13 -12.48 9.34
C ILE A 81 -9.98 -11.23 9.13
N GLU A 82 -11.24 -11.24 9.58
CA GLU A 82 -12.13 -10.08 9.47
C GLU A 82 -11.57 -8.85 10.22
N ARG A 83 -11.07 -9.06 11.43
CA ARG A 83 -10.46 -7.99 12.24
C ARG A 83 -9.20 -7.42 11.57
N SER A 84 -8.37 -8.27 10.98
CA SER A 84 -7.14 -7.88 10.27
C SER A 84 -7.45 -7.10 8.99
N VAL A 85 -8.44 -7.56 8.20
CA VAL A 85 -8.92 -6.84 7.00
C VAL A 85 -9.52 -5.48 7.35
N ASP A 86 -10.37 -5.41 8.38
CA ASP A 86 -10.96 -4.15 8.84
C ASP A 86 -9.90 -3.21 9.42
N GLY A 87 -8.87 -3.76 10.07
CA GLY A 87 -7.70 -3.02 10.54
C GLY A 87 -6.97 -2.35 9.37
N LEU A 88 -6.71 -3.10 8.30
CA LEU A 88 -6.07 -2.58 7.08
C LEU A 88 -6.92 -1.49 6.43
N GLU A 89 -8.23 -1.69 6.26
CA GLU A 89 -9.12 -0.69 5.68
C GLU A 89 -9.16 0.60 6.50
N LYS A 90 -9.24 0.49 7.83
CA LYS A 90 -9.17 1.64 8.75
C LYS A 90 -7.84 2.37 8.65
N TYR A 91 -6.73 1.63 8.54
CA TYR A 91 -5.41 2.23 8.34
C TYR A 91 -5.38 3.01 7.02
N LEU A 92 -5.87 2.45 5.92
CA LEU A 92 -5.89 3.13 4.62
C LEU A 92 -6.77 4.39 4.62
N ALA A 93 -7.94 4.34 5.26
CA ALA A 93 -8.81 5.50 5.38
C ALA A 93 -8.12 6.68 6.09
N GLN A 94 -7.20 6.40 7.03
CA GLN A 94 -6.41 7.43 7.71
C GLN A 94 -5.26 7.96 6.84
N GLN A 95 -4.78 7.17 5.89
CA GLN A 95 -3.61 7.48 5.07
C GLN A 95 -3.95 7.89 3.63
N GLU A 96 -5.23 8.05 3.30
CA GLU A 96 -5.73 8.31 1.93
C GLU A 96 -5.00 9.49 1.25
N MET A 97 -4.72 10.57 1.99
CA MET A 97 -4.05 11.76 1.45
C MET A 97 -2.62 11.51 0.94
N TRP A 98 -1.99 10.42 1.35
CA TRP A 98 -0.63 10.05 0.95
C TRP A 98 -0.59 9.10 -0.24
N LEU A 99 -1.72 8.45 -0.54
CA LEU A 99 -1.84 7.50 -1.65
C LEU A 99 -2.14 8.24 -2.96
N ASP A 100 -1.50 7.80 -4.04
CA ASP A 100 -1.97 8.16 -5.37
C ASP A 100 -3.13 7.26 -5.80
N ARG A 101 -3.84 7.67 -6.86
CA ARG A 101 -5.00 6.94 -7.37
C ARG A 101 -4.69 5.47 -7.68
N ARG A 102 -3.51 5.19 -8.23
CA ARG A 102 -3.11 3.84 -8.63
C ARG A 102 -2.91 2.94 -7.42
N SER A 103 -2.18 3.44 -6.42
CA SER A 103 -1.91 2.73 -5.16
C SER A 103 -3.20 2.51 -4.38
N SER A 104 -4.07 3.53 -4.32
CA SER A 104 -5.40 3.43 -3.70
C SER A 104 -6.28 2.38 -4.38
N THR A 105 -6.27 2.29 -5.72
CA THR A 105 -7.04 1.29 -6.46
C THR A 105 -6.51 -0.12 -6.22
N ALA A 106 -5.20 -0.33 -6.37
CA ALA A 106 -4.57 -1.64 -6.14
C ALA A 106 -4.80 -2.15 -4.70
N LEU A 107 -4.77 -1.26 -3.71
CA LEU A 107 -5.12 -1.58 -2.33
C LEU A 107 -6.60 -1.96 -2.16
N GLY A 108 -7.50 -1.22 -2.80
CA GLY A 108 -8.93 -1.51 -2.78
C GLY A 108 -9.23 -2.89 -3.38
N ASP A 109 -8.60 -3.23 -4.50
CA ASP A 109 -8.73 -4.53 -5.15
C ASP A 109 -8.17 -5.66 -4.26
N LEU A 110 -7.02 -5.43 -3.62
CA LEU A 110 -6.43 -6.39 -2.68
C LEU A 110 -7.34 -6.64 -1.47
N ILE A 111 -7.90 -5.58 -0.85
CA ILE A 111 -8.87 -5.71 0.26
C ILE A 111 -10.13 -6.44 -0.19
N ALA A 112 -10.65 -6.12 -1.38
CA ALA A 112 -11.82 -6.81 -1.93
C ALA A 112 -11.54 -8.31 -2.12
N SER A 113 -10.34 -8.65 -2.61
CA SER A 113 -9.88 -10.03 -2.73
C SER A 113 -9.84 -10.74 -1.38
N PHE A 114 -9.26 -10.11 -0.34
CA PHE A 114 -9.26 -10.69 1.01
C PHE A 114 -10.68 -10.92 1.53
N ARG A 115 -11.59 -9.96 1.35
CA ARG A 115 -12.99 -10.12 1.77
C ARG A 115 -13.71 -11.24 1.04
N ALA A 116 -13.46 -11.40 -0.26
CA ALA A 116 -14.06 -12.47 -1.05
C ALA A 116 -13.66 -13.86 -0.50
N HIS A 117 -12.37 -14.06 -0.26
CA HIS A 117 -11.84 -15.33 0.23
C HIS A 117 -12.23 -15.58 1.71
N ARG A 118 -12.26 -14.55 2.55
CA ARG A 118 -12.80 -14.67 3.92
C ARG A 118 -14.28 -15.10 3.91
N ARG A 119 -15.10 -14.50 3.03
CA ARG A 119 -16.52 -14.88 2.92
C ARG A 119 -16.67 -16.31 2.46
N MET A 120 -15.87 -16.75 1.48
CA MET A 120 -15.87 -18.14 1.04
C MET A 120 -15.61 -19.10 2.21
N VAL A 121 -14.59 -18.82 3.03
CA VAL A 121 -14.27 -19.61 4.23
C VAL A 121 -15.40 -19.60 5.25
N ASP A 122 -16.01 -18.45 5.50
CA ASP A 122 -17.14 -18.29 6.44
C ASP A 122 -18.39 -19.10 6.04
N HIS A 123 -18.60 -19.30 4.73
CA HIS A 123 -19.75 -20.03 4.18
C HIS A 123 -19.53 -21.55 4.10
N LEU A 124 -18.39 -22.07 4.58
CA LEU A 124 -18.15 -23.51 4.59
C LEU A 124 -19.13 -24.24 5.52
N PRO A 125 -19.66 -25.41 5.10
CA PRO A 125 -20.49 -26.24 5.96
C PRO A 125 -19.75 -26.62 7.24
N ARG A 126 -20.40 -26.49 8.42
CA ARG A 126 -19.73 -26.74 9.70
C ARG A 126 -19.84 -28.20 10.16
N ARG A 127 -20.73 -28.98 9.53
CA ARG A 127 -21.05 -30.33 9.97
C ARG A 127 -20.70 -31.34 8.89
N TYR A 128 -19.98 -32.39 9.26
CA TYR A 128 -19.60 -33.48 8.36
C TYR A 128 -20.81 -34.18 7.72
N ASP A 129 -21.95 -34.20 8.40
CA ASP A 129 -23.23 -34.74 7.93
C ASP A 129 -23.95 -33.84 6.91
N ASP A 130 -23.46 -32.62 6.65
CA ASP A 130 -24.05 -31.73 5.65
C ASP A 130 -23.85 -32.30 4.23
N PRO A 131 -24.93 -32.42 3.42
CA PRO A 131 -24.83 -32.87 2.04
C PRO A 131 -23.95 -31.93 1.22
N GLY A 132 -22.73 -32.40 0.89
CA GLY A 132 -21.77 -31.61 0.12
C GLY A 132 -20.63 -31.00 0.92
N PHE A 133 -20.49 -31.33 2.21
CA PHE A 133 -19.33 -30.95 3.04
C PHE A 133 -18.01 -31.20 2.30
N GLU A 134 -17.74 -32.46 1.90
CA GLU A 134 -16.49 -32.84 1.24
C GLU A 134 -16.23 -32.00 -0.03
N ARG A 135 -17.24 -31.86 -0.90
CA ARG A 135 -17.12 -31.08 -2.13
C ARG A 135 -16.88 -29.60 -1.89
N ALA A 136 -17.46 -29.04 -0.82
CA ALA A 136 -17.28 -27.64 -0.47
C ALA A 136 -15.85 -27.39 0.05
N TYR A 137 -15.33 -28.28 0.88
CA TYR A 137 -13.95 -28.20 1.40
C TYR A 137 -12.91 -28.48 0.31
N GLU A 138 -13.14 -29.44 -0.59
CA GLU A 138 -12.28 -29.68 -1.75
C GLU A 138 -12.19 -28.44 -2.65
N ARG A 139 -13.34 -27.83 -2.96
CA ARG A 139 -13.37 -26.58 -3.76
C ARG A 139 -12.66 -25.45 -3.05
N ALA A 140 -13.00 -25.18 -1.78
CA ALA A 140 -12.37 -24.11 -1.04
C ALA A 140 -10.86 -24.33 -0.85
N THR A 141 -10.40 -25.58 -0.75
CA THR A 141 -8.97 -25.90 -0.75
C THR A 141 -8.33 -25.49 -2.06
N ALA A 142 -8.90 -25.88 -3.20
CA ALA A 142 -8.37 -25.54 -4.51
C ALA A 142 -8.37 -24.03 -4.76
N ASP A 143 -9.48 -23.37 -4.46
CA ASP A 143 -9.66 -21.92 -4.66
C ASP A 143 -8.69 -21.11 -3.76
N LEU A 144 -8.55 -21.47 -2.47
CA LEU A 144 -7.60 -20.80 -1.57
C LEU A 144 -6.15 -21.06 -1.98
N ASP A 145 -5.81 -22.29 -2.40
CA ASP A 145 -4.45 -22.64 -2.80
C ASP A 145 -4.04 -21.89 -4.08
N GLU A 146 -4.92 -21.85 -5.09
CA GLU A 146 -4.71 -21.07 -6.31
C GLU A 146 -4.55 -19.58 -6.00
N TRP A 147 -5.45 -19.03 -5.18
CA TRP A 147 -5.39 -17.62 -4.80
C TRP A 147 -4.11 -17.29 -4.03
N LEU A 148 -3.73 -18.07 -3.01
CA LEU A 148 -2.52 -17.86 -2.22
C LEU A 148 -1.24 -18.02 -3.05
N CYS A 149 -1.20 -18.98 -3.97
CA CYS A 149 0.02 -19.30 -4.72
C CYS A 149 0.20 -18.49 -6.01
N ALA A 150 -0.88 -17.95 -6.59
CA ALA A 150 -0.82 -17.27 -7.88
C ALA A 150 -1.42 -15.86 -7.84
N GLU A 151 -2.70 -15.72 -7.50
CA GLU A 151 -3.41 -14.44 -7.63
C GLU A 151 -2.95 -13.39 -6.61
N LEU A 152 -2.80 -13.78 -5.34
CA LEU A 152 -2.37 -12.91 -4.26
C LEU A 152 -0.92 -12.41 -4.48
N PRO A 153 0.07 -13.26 -4.84
CA PRO A 153 1.39 -12.78 -5.24
C PRO A 153 1.35 -11.79 -6.39
N ALA A 154 0.55 -12.04 -7.43
CA ALA A 154 0.40 -11.13 -8.56
C ALA A 154 -0.20 -9.77 -8.13
N ALA A 155 -1.23 -9.78 -7.29
CA ALA A 155 -1.83 -8.56 -6.73
C ALA A 155 -0.83 -7.78 -5.86
N ARG A 156 0.02 -8.48 -5.09
CA ARG A 156 1.10 -7.85 -4.30
C ARG A 156 2.17 -7.22 -5.18
N GLU A 157 2.55 -7.88 -6.29
CA GLU A 157 3.49 -7.30 -7.25
C GLU A 157 2.93 -6.04 -7.92
N GLU A 158 1.64 -6.03 -8.28
CA GLU A 158 0.98 -4.85 -8.82
C GLU A 158 0.93 -3.70 -7.81
N LEU A 159 0.64 -4.02 -6.55
CA LEU A 159 0.67 -3.05 -5.45
C LEU A 159 2.08 -2.48 -5.24
N ASP A 160 3.11 -3.31 -5.25
CA ASP A 160 4.50 -2.86 -5.15
C ASP A 160 4.89 -1.95 -6.31
N ASP A 161 4.44 -2.27 -7.53
CA ASP A 161 4.65 -1.42 -8.70
C ASP A 161 3.86 -0.10 -8.63
N ALA A 162 2.70 -0.09 -7.97
CA ALA A 162 1.96 1.13 -7.69
C ALA A 162 2.72 1.99 -6.67
N PHE A 163 3.19 1.41 -5.56
CA PHE A 163 4.00 2.12 -4.55
C PHE A 163 5.31 2.65 -5.12
N ARG A 164 6.03 1.88 -5.93
CA ARG A 164 7.22 2.38 -6.63
C ARG A 164 6.91 3.58 -7.51
N GLY A 165 5.78 3.54 -8.22
CA GLY A 165 5.29 4.68 -9.00
C GLY A 165 5.02 5.91 -8.13
N MET A 166 4.30 5.74 -7.03
CA MET A 166 3.97 6.79 -6.05
C MET A 166 5.22 7.42 -5.42
N LEU A 167 6.25 6.62 -5.18
CA LEU A 167 7.55 7.04 -4.63
C LEU A 167 8.49 7.63 -5.70
N GLY A 168 8.09 7.64 -6.98
CA GLY A 168 8.92 8.14 -8.07
C GLY A 168 10.09 7.22 -8.43
N VAL A 169 10.11 5.98 -7.93
CA VAL A 169 11.07 4.94 -8.29
C VAL A 169 10.66 4.38 -9.65
N LYS A 170 11.17 4.97 -10.74
CA LYS A 170 10.96 4.44 -12.08
C LYS A 170 11.62 3.07 -12.19
N LYS A 171 10.90 2.07 -12.74
CA LYS A 171 11.55 0.87 -13.31
C LYS A 171 12.62 1.35 -14.28
N TRP A 172 13.89 1.12 -13.96
CA TRP A 172 14.94 1.11 -14.97
C TRP A 172 14.55 0.01 -15.94
N ARG A 173 13.87 0.37 -17.05
CA ARG A 173 13.74 -0.56 -18.18
C ARG A 173 15.17 -0.89 -18.57
N HIS A 174 15.60 -2.13 -18.31
CA HIS A 174 16.74 -2.72 -18.99
C HIS A 174 16.45 -2.68 -20.49
N ARG A 175 16.77 -1.55 -21.12
CA ARG A 175 17.01 -1.47 -22.55
C ARG A 175 18.45 -1.97 -22.73
N LEU A 176 18.66 -3.25 -22.43
CA LEU A 176 19.82 -3.97 -22.93
C LEU A 176 19.52 -4.26 -24.40
N PHE A 177 20.33 -3.64 -25.25
CA PHE A 177 20.56 -3.93 -26.65
C PHE A 177 19.86 -5.18 -27.21
N ARG A 178 18.93 -4.97 -28.15
CA ARG A 178 18.91 -5.73 -29.41
C ARG A 178 18.24 -4.93 -30.52
#